data_AF-A0A212F985-F1
#
_entry.id   AF-A0A212F985-F1
#
_cell.length_a   1.000
_cell.length_b   1.000
_cell.length_c   1.000
_cell.angle_alpha   90.00
_cell.angle_beta   90.00
_cell.angle_gamma   90.00
#
_symmetry.space_group_name_H-M   'P 1'
#
loop_
_entity.id
_entity.type
_entity.pdbx_description
1 polymer ?
#
loop_
_entity_poly.entity_id
_entity_poly.type
_entity_poly.pdbx_seq_one_letter_code
_entity_poly.pdbx_strand_id
1 'polypeptide(L)'
;MLHRLFRGRFTFKVYLLLGIIAIIVCGYLLPQYKIYPIAPVTSPSSAHSHASRHISKLVTVVFRQFEDFENDIAEGVQSFVSAYPNIAIIVICQRTQYPPFQFSGTNETLKNVKILSMELKLNSSPRDLDPLSYISTEYVLIVPDSSRVSRRVFQQMTVAATTYPTQAIAIAVGNARLSCQQIKWAYDDWTLQYSKESSKKLCDAVQGQHALMIKTSVLHTLPKPFSFPFPESLYLQTAVKNVKVQILDSKFAAGRSVLKTPAAKQKSSKRLRDYRTALYKDIGVKAVIKEDGRVQWFGCKRETQRCFPPVQRVPSYVVSGRNTPPCCRRNIRRTTGHVLRALLQAGARCWLETTSLLGAVVNGDLLPWAEYAEIGIHASDLSRVSWLQRGGADNDGFVWERATKGHYYRVAYSATNRVYVLILPFTAKNGTMWPADWVLSHQRDFPERHLHPLAQIQFVGRQAPAPNDARAFLDLKLGPNAVERSEKIGPRLLYP
;
A
#
# COMPACT_ATOMS: atom_id res chain seq x y z
N MET A 1 -35.56 -49.64 -18.76
CA MET A 1 -35.35 -50.07 -20.16
C MET A 1 -34.23 -51.11 -20.32
N LEU A 2 -33.06 -50.99 -19.65
CA LEU A 2 -31.98 -51.99 -19.73
C LEU A 2 -32.34 -53.42 -19.26
N HIS A 3 -33.24 -53.56 -18.29
CA HIS A 3 -33.66 -54.87 -17.76
C HIS A 3 -34.40 -55.75 -18.78
N ARG A 4 -34.94 -55.17 -19.86
CA ARG A 4 -35.59 -55.94 -20.95
C ARG A 4 -34.60 -56.45 -22.01
N LEU A 5 -33.37 -55.93 -22.05
CA LEU A 5 -32.36 -56.28 -23.07
C LEU A 5 -31.46 -57.47 -22.65
N PHE A 6 -31.39 -57.82 -21.37
CA PHE A 6 -30.41 -58.80 -20.84
C PHE A 6 -31.03 -59.99 -20.10
N ARG A 7 -32.22 -60.42 -20.53
CA ARG A 7 -32.84 -61.63 -20.00
C ARG A 7 -32.11 -62.86 -20.57
N GLY A 8 -31.20 -63.46 -19.79
CA GLY A 8 -30.76 -64.84 -20.01
C GLY A 8 -29.26 -65.15 -20.07
N ARG A 9 -28.32 -64.22 -19.82
CA ARG A 9 -26.87 -64.52 -19.93
C ARG A 9 -25.97 -64.11 -18.77
N PHE A 10 -26.50 -63.56 -17.67
CA PHE A 10 -25.68 -63.13 -16.53
C PHE A 10 -26.11 -63.80 -15.24
N THR A 11 -25.17 -64.39 -14.52
CA THR A 11 -25.39 -65.01 -13.22
C THR A 11 -25.61 -63.94 -12.15
N PHE A 12 -26.36 -64.27 -11.08
CA PHE A 12 -26.73 -63.35 -10.00
C PHE A 12 -25.55 -62.54 -9.44
N LYS A 13 -24.34 -63.13 -9.41
CA LYS A 13 -23.10 -62.46 -8.98
C LYS A 13 -22.72 -61.26 -9.86
N VAL A 14 -22.97 -61.33 -11.17
CA VAL A 14 -22.68 -60.24 -12.11
C VAL A 14 -23.66 -59.07 -11.92
N TYR A 15 -24.92 -59.36 -11.62
CA TYR A 15 -25.90 -58.33 -11.29
C TYR A 15 -25.56 -57.60 -9.98
N LEU A 16 -25.07 -58.33 -8.97
CA LEU A 16 -24.61 -57.72 -7.72
C LEU A 16 -23.41 -56.80 -7.96
N LEU A 17 -22.43 -57.25 -8.76
CA LEU A 17 -21.24 -56.46 -9.07
C LEU A 17 -21.58 -55.19 -9.86
N LEU A 18 -22.44 -55.30 -10.87
CA LEU A 18 -22.95 -54.14 -11.63
C LEU A 18 -23.76 -53.19 -10.75
N GLY A 19 -24.53 -53.71 -9.80
CA GLY A 19 -25.25 -52.91 -8.82
C GLY A 19 -24.32 -52.09 -7.91
N ILE A 20 -23.26 -52.71 -7.40
CA ILE A 20 -22.26 -52.05 -6.55
C ILE A 20 -21.49 -50.99 -7.35
N ILE A 21 -21.08 -51.30 -8.59
CA ILE A 21 -20.41 -50.34 -9.48
C ILE A 21 -21.34 -49.15 -9.78
N ALA A 22 -22.63 -49.38 -10.05
CA ALA A 22 -23.59 -48.32 -10.27
C ALA A 22 -23.79 -47.43 -9.03
N ILE A 23 -23.80 -48.00 -7.82
CA ILE A 23 -23.90 -47.24 -6.57
C ILE A 23 -22.64 -46.40 -6.33
N ILE A 24 -21.45 -46.95 -6.59
CA ILE A 24 -20.18 -46.21 -6.44
C ILE A 24 -20.10 -45.06 -7.47
N VAL A 25 -20.46 -45.32 -8.73
CA VAL A 25 -20.50 -44.32 -9.80
C VAL A 25 -21.52 -43.22 -9.50
N CYS A 26 -22.73 -43.57 -9.05
CA CYS A 26 -23.73 -42.60 -8.64
C CYS A 26 -23.31 -41.82 -7.38
N GLY A 27 -22.70 -42.46 -6.39
CA GLY A 27 -22.26 -41.83 -5.14
C GLY A 27 -21.09 -40.85 -5.34
N TYR A 28 -20.20 -41.13 -6.29
CA TYR A 28 -19.02 -40.28 -6.55
C TYR A 28 -19.24 -39.22 -7.63
N LEU A 29 -20.12 -39.43 -8.61
CA LEU A 29 -20.33 -38.47 -9.72
C LEU A 29 -21.58 -37.59 -9.57
N LEU A 30 -22.55 -37.93 -8.71
CA LEU A 30 -23.76 -37.11 -8.50
C LEU A 30 -23.66 -35.95 -7.49
N PRO A 31 -22.62 -35.73 -6.66
CA PRO A 31 -22.53 -34.49 -5.88
C PRO A 31 -22.26 -33.24 -6.74
N GLN A 32 -21.94 -33.39 -8.03
CA GLN A 32 -21.56 -32.27 -8.91
C GLN A 32 -22.66 -31.79 -9.88
N TYR A 33 -23.86 -32.38 -9.85
CA TYR A 33 -25.00 -31.88 -10.61
C TYR A 33 -26.06 -31.30 -9.68
N LYS A 34 -26.03 -29.97 -9.51
CA LYS A 34 -27.15 -29.21 -8.94
C LYS A 34 -28.34 -29.30 -9.89
N ILE A 35 -29.25 -30.23 -9.59
CA ILE A 35 -30.57 -30.29 -10.20
C ILE A 35 -31.42 -29.18 -9.58
N TYR A 36 -31.79 -28.20 -10.39
CA TYR A 36 -32.78 -27.19 -10.04
C TYR A 36 -34.17 -27.84 -9.98
N PRO A 37 -34.94 -27.71 -8.89
CA PRO A 37 -36.31 -28.20 -8.87
C PRO A 37 -37.20 -27.33 -9.77
N ILE A 38 -38.00 -28.01 -10.60
CA ILE A 38 -39.09 -27.45 -11.40
C ILE A 38 -40.17 -26.94 -10.44
N ALA A 39 -40.60 -25.69 -10.64
CA ALA A 39 -41.59 -25.00 -9.83
C ALA A 39 -43.00 -25.64 -9.94
N PRO A 40 -43.77 -25.72 -8.85
CA PRO A 40 -45.21 -25.86 -8.96
C PRO A 40 -45.83 -24.52 -9.36
N VAL A 41 -46.69 -24.55 -10.38
CA VAL A 41 -47.56 -23.44 -10.75
C VAL A 41 -48.64 -23.32 -9.68
N THR A 42 -48.43 -22.38 -8.76
CA THR A 42 -49.48 -21.81 -7.91
C THR A 42 -49.30 -20.30 -7.91
N SER A 43 -50.35 -19.63 -8.39
CA SER A 43 -50.82 -18.25 -8.19
C SER A 43 -49.84 -17.16 -7.73
N PRO A 44 -49.86 -15.95 -8.31
CA PRO A 44 -48.92 -14.88 -8.01
C PRO A 44 -49.17 -14.34 -6.59
N SER A 45 -48.42 -14.83 -5.61
CA SER A 45 -48.40 -14.25 -4.28
C SER A 45 -47.01 -14.41 -3.65
N SER A 46 -46.45 -13.27 -3.23
CA SER A 46 -45.30 -13.10 -2.33
C SER A 46 -43.85 -12.96 -2.86
N ALA A 47 -43.64 -12.48 -4.10
CA ALA A 47 -42.36 -11.84 -4.47
C ALA A 47 -42.16 -10.42 -3.86
N HIS A 48 -42.84 -10.12 -2.74
CA HIS A 48 -42.85 -8.83 -2.02
C HIS A 48 -42.66 -9.04 -0.50
N SER A 49 -41.89 -10.04 -0.05
CA SER A 49 -41.69 -10.30 1.39
C SER A 49 -40.42 -9.71 2.00
N HIS A 50 -39.58 -8.97 1.25
CA HIS A 50 -38.71 -7.95 1.83
C HIS A 50 -39.47 -6.62 2.00
N ALA A 51 -40.62 -6.70 2.66
CA ALA A 51 -41.40 -5.56 3.08
C ALA A 51 -40.56 -4.70 4.05
N SER A 52 -40.16 -3.52 3.56
CA SER A 52 -39.66 -2.35 4.29
C SER A 52 -39.11 -2.60 5.70
N ARG A 53 -37.87 -3.11 5.82
CA ARG A 53 -37.12 -2.78 7.04
C ARG A 53 -37.00 -1.26 7.08
N HIS A 54 -37.61 -0.64 8.10
CA HIS A 54 -37.58 0.81 8.26
C HIS A 54 -36.11 1.26 8.24
N ILE A 55 -35.74 2.22 7.37
CA ILE A 55 -34.35 2.65 7.16
C ILE A 55 -33.64 2.96 8.49
N SER A 56 -34.37 3.51 9.45
CA SER A 56 -33.84 3.84 10.78
C SER A 56 -33.34 2.63 11.60
N LYS A 57 -33.79 1.41 11.29
CA LYS A 57 -33.32 0.16 11.91
C LYS A 57 -32.18 -0.50 11.11
N LEU A 58 -32.00 -0.08 9.85
CA LEU A 58 -31.04 -0.69 8.93
C LEU A 58 -29.74 0.12 8.83
N VAL A 59 -29.81 1.44 9.05
CA VAL A 59 -28.70 2.37 8.82
C VAL A 59 -28.42 3.24 10.04
N THR A 60 -27.16 3.34 10.42
CA THR A 60 -26.65 4.38 11.33
C THR A 60 -25.95 5.47 10.52
N VAL A 61 -26.29 6.73 10.75
CA VAL A 61 -25.65 7.89 10.11
C VAL A 61 -24.43 8.31 10.93
N VAL A 62 -23.28 8.50 10.27
CA VAL A 62 -22.03 8.88 10.93
C VAL A 62 -21.48 10.17 10.33
N PHE A 63 -21.29 11.19 11.17
CA PHE A 63 -20.55 12.40 10.83
C PHE A 63 -19.13 12.29 11.35
N ARG A 64 -18.17 12.28 10.43
CA ARG A 64 -16.73 12.18 10.76
C ARG A 64 -15.88 13.28 10.13
N GLN A 65 -16.29 13.76 8.95
CA GLN A 65 -15.54 14.73 8.17
C GLN A 65 -16.10 16.14 8.39
N PHE A 66 -15.57 16.85 9.39
CA PHE A 66 -15.89 18.26 9.68
C PHE A 66 -14.75 18.91 10.46
N GLU A 67 -14.77 20.25 10.55
CA GLU A 67 -13.82 21.03 11.35
C GLU A 67 -14.49 21.51 12.65
N ASP A 68 -13.81 21.32 13.78
CA ASP A 68 -14.34 21.68 15.09
C ASP A 68 -14.63 23.18 15.26
N PHE A 69 -13.83 24.03 14.61
CA PHE A 69 -13.91 25.49 14.73
C PHE A 69 -14.93 26.16 13.79
N GLU A 70 -15.36 25.49 12.72
CA GLU A 70 -16.35 26.01 11.77
C GLU A 70 -17.00 24.83 11.04
N ASN A 71 -18.26 24.53 11.37
CA ASN A 71 -19.00 23.42 10.78
C ASN A 71 -20.52 23.71 10.65
N ASP A 72 -21.22 22.78 10.01
CA ASP A 72 -22.68 22.78 9.79
C ASP A 72 -23.32 21.45 10.26
N ILE A 73 -22.71 20.81 11.26
CA ILE A 73 -23.12 19.49 11.76
C ILE A 73 -24.52 19.52 12.36
N ALA A 74 -24.84 20.52 13.19
CA ALA A 74 -26.12 20.57 13.89
C ALA A 74 -27.31 20.57 12.91
N GLU A 75 -27.24 21.38 11.85
CA GLU A 75 -28.25 21.44 10.80
C GLU A 75 -28.26 20.16 9.93
N GLY A 76 -27.09 19.57 9.70
CA GLY A 76 -26.99 18.25 9.06
C GLY A 76 -27.74 17.18 9.86
N VAL A 77 -27.47 17.08 11.16
CA VAL A 77 -28.18 16.17 12.09
C VAL A 77 -29.67 16.45 12.08
N GLN A 78 -30.08 17.72 12.20
CA GLN A 78 -31.49 18.11 12.19
C GLN A 78 -32.20 17.68 10.91
N SER A 79 -31.54 17.78 9.75
CA SER A 79 -32.08 17.33 8.47
C SER A 79 -32.39 15.82 8.48
N PHE A 80 -31.50 14.99 9.03
CA PHE A 80 -31.71 13.55 9.14
C PHE A 80 -32.80 13.18 10.15
N VAL A 81 -32.80 13.79 11.33
CA VAL A 81 -33.83 13.56 12.36
C VAL A 81 -35.21 13.98 11.84
N SER A 82 -35.32 15.13 11.17
CA SER A 82 -36.59 15.60 10.59
C SER A 82 -37.10 14.68 9.48
N ALA A 83 -36.19 14.10 8.69
CA ALA A 83 -36.56 13.13 7.67
C ALA A 83 -36.88 11.74 8.25
N TYR A 84 -36.21 11.33 9.32
CA TYR A 84 -36.32 10.02 9.95
C TYR A 84 -36.16 10.13 11.48
N PRO A 85 -37.23 10.37 12.25
CA PRO A 85 -37.14 10.71 13.69
C PRO A 85 -36.45 9.64 14.57
N ASN A 86 -36.49 8.37 14.15
CA ASN A 86 -35.91 7.26 14.90
C ASN A 86 -34.54 6.81 14.38
N ILE A 87 -33.90 7.59 13.49
CA ILE A 87 -32.60 7.20 12.93
C ILE A 87 -31.48 7.37 13.96
N ALA A 88 -30.60 6.36 14.05
CA ALA A 88 -29.41 6.45 14.86
C ALA A 88 -28.37 7.35 14.17
N ILE A 89 -27.87 8.35 14.88
CA ILE A 89 -26.85 9.28 14.38
C ILE A 89 -25.68 9.31 15.37
N ILE A 90 -24.46 9.22 14.84
CA ILE A 90 -23.23 9.31 15.61
C ILE A 90 -22.36 10.42 15.03
N VAL A 91 -21.94 11.36 15.85
CA VAL A 91 -20.95 12.38 15.51
C VAL A 91 -19.63 12.01 16.17
N ILE A 92 -18.61 11.70 15.37
CA ILE A 92 -17.31 11.25 15.85
C ILE A 92 -16.32 12.41 15.83
N CYS A 93 -15.96 12.88 17.02
CA CYS A 93 -15.03 13.98 17.23
C CYS A 93 -13.64 13.45 17.62
N GLN A 94 -12.57 14.13 17.17
CA GLN A 94 -11.20 13.78 17.58
C GLN A 94 -10.94 14.10 19.06
N ARG A 95 -11.60 15.14 19.55
CA ARG A 95 -11.53 15.69 20.90
C ARG A 95 -12.91 16.17 21.30
N THR A 96 -13.09 16.49 22.57
CA THR A 96 -14.34 17.09 23.04
C THR A 96 -14.66 18.35 22.22
N GLN A 97 -15.86 18.38 21.61
CA GLN A 97 -16.24 19.44 20.68
C GLN A 97 -16.38 20.78 21.41
N TYR A 98 -15.71 21.81 20.88
CA TYR A 98 -15.85 23.19 21.34
C TYR A 98 -15.76 24.18 20.16
N PRO A 99 -16.71 25.13 20.02
CA PRO A 99 -17.89 25.30 20.87
C PRO A 99 -18.86 24.11 20.76
N PRO A 100 -19.70 23.85 21.79
CA PRO A 100 -20.71 22.80 21.72
C PRO A 100 -21.61 22.96 20.49
N PHE A 101 -22.07 21.83 19.92
CA PHE A 101 -23.01 21.88 18.81
C PHE A 101 -24.31 22.56 19.24
N GLN A 102 -24.78 23.51 18.45
CA GLN A 102 -26.02 24.23 18.68
C GLN A 102 -27.17 23.51 17.96
N PHE A 103 -27.78 22.53 18.61
CA PHE A 103 -28.96 21.86 18.05
C PHE A 103 -30.23 22.68 18.30
N SER A 104 -31.08 22.80 17.29
CA SER A 104 -32.37 23.51 17.39
C SER A 104 -33.52 22.65 17.91
N GLY A 105 -33.29 21.33 18.07
CA GLY A 105 -34.31 20.37 18.52
C GLY A 105 -34.36 20.19 20.04
N THR A 106 -35.48 19.67 20.55
CA THR A 106 -35.61 19.27 21.97
C THR A 106 -34.82 17.99 22.24
N ASN A 107 -34.48 17.75 23.51
CA ASN A 107 -33.78 16.51 23.93
C ASN A 107 -34.49 15.23 23.44
N GLU A 108 -35.81 15.24 23.32
CA GLU A 108 -36.58 14.10 22.82
C GLU A 108 -36.31 13.80 21.34
N THR A 109 -36.18 14.84 20.51
CA THR A 109 -35.86 14.69 19.07
C THR A 109 -34.43 14.19 18.84
N LEU A 110 -33.53 14.45 19.79
CA LEU A 110 -32.12 14.11 19.71
C LEU A 110 -31.76 12.82 20.47
N LYS A 111 -32.74 12.08 21.00
CA LYS A 111 -32.50 10.88 21.82
C LYS A 111 -31.63 9.81 21.16
N ASN A 112 -31.64 9.75 19.83
CA ASN A 112 -30.87 8.79 19.03
C ASN A 112 -29.56 9.36 18.47
N VAL A 113 -29.19 10.59 18.87
CA VAL A 113 -27.96 11.28 18.46
C VAL A 113 -26.91 11.10 19.56
N LYS A 114 -25.76 10.54 19.20
CA LYS A 114 -24.62 10.36 20.11
C LYS A 114 -23.43 11.16 19.61
N ILE A 115 -22.78 11.91 20.51
CA ILE A 115 -21.52 12.60 20.23
C ILE A 115 -20.42 11.83 20.93
N LEU A 116 -19.48 11.28 20.16
CA LEU A 116 -18.37 10.49 20.65
C LEU A 116 -17.08 11.28 20.53
N SER A 117 -16.30 11.34 21.61
CA SER A 117 -14.95 11.88 21.59
C SER A 117 -13.96 10.72 21.60
N MET A 118 -13.06 10.69 20.61
CA MET A 118 -11.95 9.72 20.54
C MET A 118 -10.73 10.11 21.40
N GLU A 119 -10.90 11.10 22.28
CA GLU A 119 -9.86 11.54 23.21
C GLU A 119 -9.63 10.48 24.28
N LEU A 120 -8.37 10.06 24.46
CA LEU A 120 -8.00 9.14 25.53
C LEU A 120 -8.32 9.78 26.89
N LYS A 121 -9.23 9.16 27.65
CA LYS A 121 -9.53 9.53 29.04
C LYS A 121 -9.15 8.38 29.95
N LEU A 122 -8.40 8.64 31.02
CA LEU A 122 -7.89 7.60 31.92
C LEU A 122 -9.00 6.79 32.62
N ASN A 123 -10.19 7.37 32.75
CA ASN A 123 -11.37 6.74 33.32
C ASN A 123 -12.30 6.08 32.29
N SER A 124 -11.97 6.12 30.99
CA SER A 124 -12.78 5.52 29.93
C SER A 124 -12.42 4.06 29.71
N SER A 125 -13.42 3.24 29.37
CA SER A 125 -13.17 1.86 28.95
C SER A 125 -12.71 1.82 27.47
N PRO A 126 -12.01 0.76 27.03
CA PRO A 126 -11.65 0.60 25.62
C PRO A 126 -12.85 0.65 24.67
N ARG A 127 -14.04 0.21 25.12
CA ARG A 127 -15.28 0.27 24.32
C ARG A 127 -15.73 1.71 24.08
N ASP A 128 -15.55 2.60 25.07
CA ASP A 128 -15.95 4.00 24.96
C ASP A 128 -15.14 4.76 23.89
N LEU A 129 -13.95 4.27 23.55
CA LEU A 129 -13.06 4.83 22.54
C LEU A 129 -13.24 4.20 21.15
N ASP A 130 -14.04 3.14 21.04
CA ASP A 130 -14.32 2.47 19.77
C ASP A 130 -15.69 2.91 19.20
N PRO A 131 -15.73 3.75 18.14
CA PRO A 131 -16.98 4.18 17.55
C PRO A 131 -17.83 3.04 16.99
N LEU A 132 -17.23 1.90 16.60
CA LEU A 132 -17.98 0.75 16.09
C LEU A 132 -18.83 0.09 17.18
N SER A 133 -18.44 0.18 18.46
CA SER A 133 -19.22 -0.38 19.57
C SER A 133 -20.61 0.27 19.73
N TYR A 134 -20.79 1.47 19.17
CA TYR A 134 -22.04 2.22 19.20
C TYR A 134 -22.92 1.99 17.96
N ILE A 135 -22.45 1.18 16.99
CA ILE A 135 -23.14 0.90 15.73
C ILE A 135 -23.65 -0.54 15.76
N SER A 136 -24.97 -0.71 15.79
CA SER A 136 -25.64 -2.02 15.78
C SER A 136 -26.39 -2.32 14.48
N THR A 137 -26.47 -1.35 13.58
CA THR A 137 -27.20 -1.46 12.31
C THR A 137 -26.36 -2.17 11.25
N GLU A 138 -27.02 -2.71 10.22
CA GLU A 138 -26.35 -3.50 9.17
C GLU A 138 -25.46 -2.63 8.26
N TYR A 139 -25.83 -1.37 8.05
CA TYR A 139 -25.11 -0.42 7.21
C TYR A 139 -24.80 0.87 7.97
N VAL A 140 -23.68 1.47 7.61
CA VAL A 140 -23.29 2.82 8.05
C VAL A 140 -23.37 3.76 6.87
N LEU A 141 -24.09 4.87 7.03
CA LEU A 141 -24.06 6.00 6.11
C LEU A 141 -23.13 7.07 6.68
N ILE A 142 -21.94 7.18 6.11
CA ILE A 142 -20.96 8.22 6.41
C ILE A 142 -21.33 9.47 5.61
N VAL A 143 -21.47 10.59 6.30
CA VAL A 143 -21.91 11.86 5.72
C VAL A 143 -20.89 12.96 6.03
N PRO A 144 -20.45 13.74 5.02
CA PRO A 144 -19.57 14.88 5.25
C PRO A 144 -20.38 16.05 5.83
N ASP A 145 -19.68 17.01 6.42
CA ASP A 145 -20.28 18.27 6.85
C ASP A 145 -21.08 18.95 5.73
N SER A 146 -22.02 19.82 6.13
CA SER A 146 -22.84 20.61 5.21
C SER A 146 -23.62 19.76 4.21
N SER A 147 -24.18 18.63 4.66
CA SER A 147 -25.05 17.77 3.86
C SER A 147 -26.50 17.85 4.36
N ARG A 148 -27.47 17.73 3.44
CA ARG A 148 -28.90 17.66 3.75
C ARG A 148 -29.52 16.45 3.06
N VAL A 149 -30.25 15.65 3.81
CA VAL A 149 -30.80 14.39 3.32
C VAL A 149 -32.04 14.62 2.45
N SER A 150 -32.16 13.80 1.40
CA SER A 150 -33.41 13.62 0.65
C SER A 150 -33.92 12.20 0.90
N ARG A 151 -35.19 12.06 1.31
CA ARG A 151 -35.79 10.74 1.59
C ARG A 151 -35.69 9.80 0.40
N ARG A 152 -35.98 10.30 -0.80
CA ARG A 152 -35.90 9.54 -2.06
C ARG A 152 -34.48 9.06 -2.34
N VAL A 153 -33.49 9.96 -2.21
CA VAL A 153 -32.09 9.62 -2.50
C VAL A 153 -31.53 8.64 -1.47
N PHE A 154 -31.89 8.80 -0.20
CA PHE A 154 -31.47 7.88 0.85
C PHE A 154 -32.05 6.48 0.63
N GLN A 155 -33.34 6.38 0.27
CA GLN A 155 -33.96 5.10 -0.12
C GLN A 155 -33.24 4.45 -1.30
N GLN A 156 -32.94 5.20 -2.36
CA GLN A 156 -32.19 4.69 -3.52
C GLN A 156 -30.82 4.14 -3.13
N MET A 157 -30.10 4.86 -2.26
CA MET A 157 -28.78 4.45 -1.77
C MET A 157 -28.86 3.16 -0.95
N THR A 158 -29.88 3.03 -0.09
CA THR A 158 -30.12 1.81 0.70
C THR A 158 -30.47 0.61 -0.19
N VAL A 159 -31.28 0.81 -1.22
CA VAL A 159 -31.59 -0.25 -2.21
C VAL A 159 -30.33 -0.69 -2.95
N ALA A 160 -29.48 0.26 -3.38
CA ALA A 160 -28.22 -0.07 -4.03
C ALA A 160 -27.26 -0.84 -3.10
N ALA A 161 -27.13 -0.41 -1.84
CA ALA A 161 -26.24 -1.06 -0.86
C ALA A 161 -26.70 -2.49 -0.50
N THR A 162 -28.02 -2.72 -0.44
CA THR A 162 -28.58 -4.06 -0.21
C THR A 162 -28.48 -4.95 -1.44
N THR A 163 -28.54 -4.37 -2.65
CA THR A 163 -28.33 -5.10 -3.92
C THR A 163 -26.87 -5.50 -4.12
N TYR A 164 -25.92 -4.63 -3.73
CA TYR A 164 -24.48 -4.84 -3.88
C TYR A 164 -23.77 -4.82 -2.51
N PRO A 165 -24.02 -5.81 -1.63
CA PRO A 165 -23.58 -5.78 -0.23
C PRO A 165 -22.06 -5.90 -0.04
N THR A 166 -21.32 -6.25 -1.09
CA THR A 166 -19.85 -6.33 -1.11
C THR A 166 -19.19 -5.01 -1.53
N GLN A 167 -19.97 -4.03 -1.99
CA GLN A 167 -19.51 -2.73 -2.44
C GLN A 167 -19.93 -1.65 -1.44
N ALA A 168 -19.17 -0.57 -1.38
CA ALA A 168 -19.63 0.68 -0.78
C ALA A 168 -20.35 1.50 -1.85
N ILE A 169 -21.33 2.31 -1.46
CA ILE A 169 -22.11 3.14 -2.37
C ILE A 169 -21.81 4.61 -2.07
N ALA A 170 -21.44 5.39 -3.08
CA ALA A 170 -21.16 6.82 -2.95
C ALA A 170 -22.16 7.67 -3.76
N ILE A 171 -22.57 8.80 -3.17
CA ILE A 171 -23.42 9.80 -3.84
C ILE A 171 -22.86 11.21 -3.61
N ALA A 172 -23.02 12.10 -4.58
CA ALA A 172 -22.51 13.46 -4.48
C ALA A 172 -23.29 14.29 -3.44
N VAL A 173 -22.65 15.32 -2.90
CA VAL A 173 -23.31 16.35 -2.07
C VAL A 173 -23.30 17.68 -2.82
N GLY A 174 -24.48 18.28 -2.97
CA GLY A 174 -24.65 19.55 -3.68
C GLY A 174 -24.25 19.45 -5.15
N ASN A 175 -23.35 20.36 -5.56
CA ASN A 175 -22.82 20.40 -6.93
C ASN A 175 -21.40 19.82 -7.03
N ALA A 176 -20.97 19.03 -6.04
CA ALA A 176 -19.66 18.41 -6.05
C ALA A 176 -19.52 17.45 -7.24
N ARG A 177 -18.43 17.61 -7.99
CA ARG A 177 -18.03 16.65 -9.03
C ARG A 177 -17.24 15.53 -8.38
N LEU A 178 -17.66 14.29 -8.61
CA LEU A 178 -16.97 13.11 -8.09
C LEU A 178 -15.99 12.57 -9.13
N SER A 179 -14.77 12.29 -8.70
CA SER A 179 -13.76 11.59 -9.50
C SER A 179 -13.45 10.22 -8.90
N CYS A 180 -13.39 9.22 -9.78
CA CYS A 180 -13.10 7.84 -9.46
C CYS A 180 -11.59 7.58 -9.52
N GLN A 181 -11.03 7.02 -8.45
CA GLN A 181 -9.61 6.73 -8.33
C GLN A 181 -9.38 5.23 -8.07
N GLN A 182 -8.37 4.65 -8.71
CA GLN A 182 -7.77 3.38 -8.32
C GLN A 182 -6.59 3.62 -7.40
N ILE A 183 -6.45 2.73 -6.43
CA ILE A 183 -5.38 2.74 -5.44
C ILE A 183 -4.61 1.43 -5.55
N LYS A 184 -3.31 1.52 -5.83
CA LYS A 184 -2.39 0.40 -5.72
C LYS A 184 -1.43 0.63 -4.57
N TRP A 185 -1.48 -0.25 -3.57
CA TRP A 185 -0.53 -0.29 -2.47
C TRP A 185 0.54 -1.36 -2.74
N ALA A 186 1.72 -0.95 -3.16
CA ALA A 186 2.89 -1.82 -3.27
C ALA A 186 3.58 -1.88 -1.89
N TYR A 187 3.12 -2.84 -1.07
CA TYR A 187 3.57 -2.99 0.31
C TYR A 187 5.09 -3.22 0.42
N ASP A 188 5.59 -4.13 -0.41
CA ASP A 188 7.01 -4.48 -0.52
C ASP A 188 7.86 -3.27 -0.91
N ASP A 189 7.33 -2.41 -1.77
CA ASP A 189 8.03 -1.24 -2.31
C ASP A 189 7.67 0.09 -1.64
N TRP A 190 6.94 0.07 -0.52
CA TRP A 190 6.59 1.24 0.30
C TRP A 190 5.86 2.34 -0.49
N THR A 191 5.19 1.97 -1.58
CA THR A 191 4.73 2.91 -2.59
C THR A 191 3.22 2.83 -2.75
N LEU A 192 2.58 3.99 -2.62
CA LEU A 192 1.17 4.17 -2.87
C LEU A 192 0.98 4.85 -4.22
N GLN A 193 0.16 4.26 -5.09
CA GLN A 193 -0.09 4.80 -6.42
C GLN A 193 -1.58 5.08 -6.60
N TYR A 194 -1.87 6.31 -7.02
CA TYR A 194 -3.21 6.74 -7.44
C TYR A 194 -3.24 6.84 -8.96
N SER A 195 -4.29 6.31 -9.57
CA SER A 195 -4.53 6.42 -11.01
C SER A 195 -6.01 6.68 -11.29
N LYS A 196 -6.29 7.28 -12.44
CA LYS A 196 -7.67 7.53 -12.88
C LYS A 196 -8.31 6.23 -13.36
N GLU A 197 -9.53 5.99 -12.92
CA GLU A 197 -10.31 4.83 -13.36
C GLU A 197 -11.05 5.10 -14.68
N SER A 198 -10.96 4.16 -15.62
CA SER A 198 -11.60 4.25 -16.94
C SER A 198 -13.12 4.05 -16.87
N SER A 199 -13.59 3.12 -16.03
CA SER A 199 -15.00 2.75 -15.92
C SER A 199 -15.88 3.80 -15.20
N LYS A 200 -15.27 4.82 -14.58
CA LYS A 200 -15.85 5.96 -13.84
C LYS A 200 -16.88 5.65 -12.74
N LYS A 201 -17.37 4.41 -12.61
CA LYS A 201 -18.47 4.04 -11.72
C LYS A 201 -18.05 3.11 -10.58
N LEU A 202 -16.96 2.35 -10.71
CA LEU A 202 -16.47 1.43 -9.67
C LEU A 202 -15.01 1.75 -9.32
N CYS A 203 -14.78 2.23 -8.10
CA CYS A 203 -13.53 2.86 -7.67
C CYS A 203 -12.92 2.17 -6.46
N ASP A 204 -11.64 2.40 -6.19
CA ASP A 204 -11.08 2.15 -4.85
C ASP A 204 -11.33 3.34 -3.91
N ALA A 205 -11.31 4.54 -4.47
CA ALA A 205 -11.57 5.77 -3.76
C ALA A 205 -12.38 6.76 -4.62
N VAL A 206 -13.11 7.63 -3.92
CA VAL A 206 -13.86 8.73 -4.52
C VAL A 206 -13.29 10.04 -4.01
N GLN A 207 -12.95 10.93 -4.94
CA GLN A 207 -12.55 12.30 -4.63
C GLN A 207 -13.70 13.27 -4.95
N GLY A 208 -13.84 14.31 -4.12
CA GLY A 208 -14.99 15.21 -4.11
C GLY A 208 -15.83 15.04 -2.84
N GLN A 209 -16.76 15.95 -2.56
CA GLN A 209 -17.64 15.86 -1.38
C GLN A 209 -18.78 14.88 -1.66
N HIS A 210 -18.85 13.79 -0.90
CA HIS A 210 -19.81 12.70 -1.11
C HIS A 210 -20.21 12.05 0.21
N ALA A 211 -21.42 11.49 0.26
CA ALA A 211 -21.82 10.56 1.29
C ALA A 211 -21.50 9.12 0.84
N LEU A 212 -21.16 8.25 1.80
CA LEU A 212 -20.71 6.87 1.56
C LEU A 212 -21.49 5.90 2.44
N MET A 213 -22.17 4.93 1.84
CA MET A 213 -22.84 3.84 2.55
C MET A 213 -22.02 2.57 2.43
N ILE A 214 -21.74 1.93 3.55
CA ILE A 214 -20.92 0.72 3.61
C ILE A 214 -21.49 -0.24 4.64
N LYS A 215 -21.37 -1.54 4.39
CA LYS A 215 -21.83 -2.57 5.33
C LYS A 215 -20.99 -2.52 6.60
N THR A 216 -21.64 -2.53 7.77
CA THR A 216 -20.98 -2.45 9.09
C THR A 216 -19.97 -3.58 9.28
N SER A 217 -20.29 -4.79 8.78
CA SER A 217 -19.37 -5.95 8.84
C SER A 217 -18.05 -5.70 8.14
N VAL A 218 -18.02 -4.88 7.07
CA VAL A 218 -16.76 -4.51 6.40
C VAL A 218 -15.92 -3.62 7.31
N LEU A 219 -16.53 -2.63 7.99
CA LEU A 219 -15.82 -1.73 8.89
C LEU A 219 -15.14 -2.47 10.05
N HIS A 220 -15.76 -3.53 10.58
CA HIS A 220 -15.17 -4.38 11.61
C HIS A 220 -13.93 -5.17 11.14
N THR A 221 -13.70 -5.30 9.82
CA THR A 221 -12.49 -5.92 9.28
C THR A 221 -11.32 -4.94 9.12
N LEU A 222 -11.57 -3.64 9.32
CA LEU A 222 -10.58 -2.59 9.11
C LEU A 222 -9.88 -2.25 10.43
N PRO A 223 -8.55 -2.06 10.44
CA PRO A 223 -7.82 -1.72 11.67
C PRO A 223 -8.28 -0.42 12.34
N LYS A 224 -8.55 0.63 11.56
CA LYS A 224 -8.93 1.95 12.06
C LYS A 224 -9.90 2.67 11.08
N PRO A 225 -11.17 2.25 10.99
CA PRO A 225 -12.12 2.72 9.96
C PRO A 225 -12.38 4.23 9.98
N PHE A 226 -12.23 4.89 11.13
CA PHE A 226 -12.51 6.32 11.31
C PHE A 226 -11.25 7.20 11.50
N SER A 227 -10.07 6.70 11.10
CA SER A 227 -8.83 7.49 11.13
C SER A 227 -8.89 8.72 10.23
N PHE A 228 -7.98 9.67 10.47
CA PHE A 228 -7.75 10.80 9.56
C PHE A 228 -6.50 10.56 8.69
N PRO A 229 -6.39 11.21 7.51
CA PRO A 229 -7.41 12.03 6.84
C PRO A 229 -8.59 11.19 6.36
N PHE A 230 -9.81 11.69 6.55
CA PHE A 230 -11.04 10.95 6.26
C PHE A 230 -11.79 11.63 5.10
N PRO A 231 -12.30 10.87 4.10
CA PRO A 231 -12.36 9.41 4.01
C PRO A 231 -11.12 8.72 3.40
N GLU A 232 -10.03 9.43 3.12
CA GLU A 232 -8.83 8.85 2.48
C GLU A 232 -8.28 7.61 3.22
N SER A 233 -8.15 7.65 4.54
CA SER A 233 -7.67 6.51 5.32
C SER A 233 -8.61 5.32 5.25
N LEU A 234 -9.92 5.56 5.15
CA LEU A 234 -10.91 4.51 4.97
C LEU A 234 -10.68 3.84 3.61
N TYR A 235 -10.54 4.64 2.54
CA TYR A 235 -10.29 4.11 1.20
C TYR A 235 -9.01 3.31 1.08
N LEU A 236 -7.93 3.72 1.74
CA LEU A 236 -6.69 2.95 1.74
C LEU A 236 -6.86 1.57 2.38
N GLN A 237 -7.66 1.49 3.45
CA GLN A 237 -7.95 0.22 4.13
C GLN A 237 -8.90 -0.66 3.30
N THR A 238 -9.93 -0.09 2.68
CA THR A 238 -10.89 -0.83 1.85
C THR A 238 -10.26 -1.31 0.55
N ALA A 239 -9.38 -0.52 -0.08
CA ALA A 239 -8.68 -0.89 -1.31
C ALA A 239 -7.82 -2.15 -1.11
N VAL A 240 -7.05 -2.21 -0.01
CA VAL A 240 -6.24 -3.41 0.32
C VAL A 240 -7.11 -4.64 0.60
N LYS A 241 -8.37 -4.44 1.02
CA LYS A 241 -9.38 -5.49 1.22
C LYS A 241 -10.22 -5.77 -0.04
N ASN A 242 -9.89 -5.15 -1.19
CA ASN A 242 -10.64 -5.25 -2.45
C ASN A 242 -12.11 -4.85 -2.35
N VAL A 243 -12.47 -3.96 -1.42
CA VAL A 243 -13.83 -3.42 -1.32
C VAL A 243 -13.92 -2.18 -2.21
N LYS A 244 -14.69 -2.31 -3.29
CA LYS A 244 -14.89 -1.23 -4.28
C LYS A 244 -16.04 -0.31 -3.89
N VAL A 245 -16.00 0.91 -4.45
CA VAL A 245 -16.98 1.98 -4.24
C VAL A 245 -17.73 2.23 -5.55
N GLN A 246 -19.04 2.04 -5.54
CA GLN A 246 -19.93 2.34 -6.66
C GLN A 246 -20.47 3.77 -6.53
N ILE A 247 -20.27 4.60 -7.56
CA ILE A 247 -20.84 5.95 -7.61
C ILE A 247 -22.24 5.89 -8.24
N LEU A 248 -23.24 6.46 -7.57
CA LEU A 248 -24.58 6.67 -8.13
C LEU A 248 -24.77 8.10 -8.61
N ASP A 249 -25.59 8.28 -9.64
CA ASP A 249 -25.89 9.59 -10.25
C ASP A 249 -26.86 10.45 -9.41
N SER A 250 -27.27 9.98 -8.23
CA SER A 250 -28.08 10.72 -7.26
C SER A 250 -27.22 11.62 -6.35
N LYS A 251 -27.84 12.64 -5.75
CA LYS A 251 -27.14 13.58 -4.87
C LYS A 251 -27.95 14.00 -3.65
N PHE A 252 -27.27 14.22 -2.53
CA PHE A 252 -27.81 14.96 -1.40
C PHE A 252 -27.72 16.47 -1.64
N ALA A 253 -28.56 17.23 -0.95
CA ALA A 253 -28.52 18.68 -1.02
C ALA A 253 -27.34 19.21 -0.19
N ALA A 254 -26.80 20.36 -0.59
CA ALA A 254 -25.79 21.07 0.19
C ALA A 254 -26.44 21.87 1.32
N GLY A 255 -25.76 21.90 2.46
CA GLY A 255 -26.04 22.76 3.60
C GLY A 255 -25.34 24.12 3.48
N ARG A 256 -25.12 24.76 4.63
CA ARG A 256 -24.44 26.04 4.70
C ARG A 256 -22.96 25.87 4.35
N SER A 257 -22.43 26.74 3.48
CA SER A 257 -20.99 26.76 3.20
C SER A 257 -20.20 27.07 4.48
N VAL A 258 -19.23 26.20 4.78
CA VAL A 258 -18.25 26.35 5.85
C VAL A 258 -16.88 26.76 5.29
N LEU A 259 -15.96 27.13 6.18
CA LEU A 259 -14.59 27.57 5.87
C LEU A 259 -14.58 28.78 4.92
N LYS A 260 -15.37 29.81 5.22
CA LYS A 260 -15.54 30.95 4.30
C LYS A 260 -14.28 31.80 4.17
N THR A 261 -13.54 31.97 5.27
CA THR A 261 -12.36 32.85 5.31
C THR A 261 -11.09 32.16 4.79
N PRO A 262 -10.14 32.90 4.19
CA PRO A 262 -8.85 32.34 3.80
C PRO A 262 -8.08 31.68 4.96
N ALA A 263 -8.14 32.29 6.15
CA ALA A 263 -7.50 31.76 7.35
C ALA A 263 -8.08 30.41 7.78
N ALA A 264 -9.41 30.25 7.76
CA ALA A 264 -10.08 28.98 8.04
C ALA A 264 -9.68 27.88 7.04
N LYS A 265 -9.68 28.21 5.74
CA LYS A 265 -9.25 27.28 4.67
C LYS A 265 -7.79 26.85 4.84
N GLN A 266 -6.90 27.79 5.16
CA GLN A 266 -5.48 27.51 5.39
C GLN A 266 -5.28 26.60 6.61
N LYS A 267 -5.99 26.87 7.71
CA LYS A 267 -5.95 26.06 8.93
C LYS A 267 -6.40 24.62 8.68
N SER A 268 -7.55 24.42 8.03
CA SER A 268 -8.06 23.09 7.65
C SER A 268 -7.08 22.37 6.70
N SER A 269 -6.59 23.07 5.66
CA SER A 269 -5.61 22.49 4.71
C SER A 269 -4.31 22.07 5.39
N LYS A 270 -3.81 22.86 6.36
CA LYS A 270 -2.64 22.49 7.16
C LYS A 270 -2.91 21.23 7.98
N ARG A 271 -4.02 21.19 8.72
CA ARG A 271 -4.42 20.04 9.54
C ARG A 271 -4.56 18.75 8.69
N LEU A 272 -5.18 18.85 7.51
CA LEU A 272 -5.30 17.72 6.59
C LEU A 272 -3.94 17.21 6.08
N ARG A 273 -2.99 18.12 5.79
CA ARG A 273 -1.61 17.75 5.42
C ARG A 273 -0.88 17.04 6.57
N ASP A 274 -1.07 17.53 7.79
CA ASP A 274 -0.44 16.94 8.98
C ASP A 274 -0.99 15.54 9.24
N TYR A 275 -2.32 15.35 9.17
CA TYR A 275 -2.93 14.02 9.26
C TYR A 275 -2.45 13.07 8.16
N ARG A 276 -2.39 13.54 6.91
CA ARG A 276 -1.91 12.70 5.80
C ARG A 276 -0.47 12.24 6.01
N THR A 277 0.39 13.16 6.46
CA THR A 277 1.79 12.84 6.77
C THR A 277 1.89 11.83 7.91
N ALA A 278 1.09 11.99 8.96
CA ALA A 278 1.02 11.05 10.07
C ALA A 278 0.53 9.67 9.62
N LEU A 279 -0.56 9.59 8.84
CA LEU A 279 -1.08 8.35 8.30
C LEU A 279 -0.04 7.61 7.47
N TYR A 280 0.58 8.30 6.50
CA TYR A 280 1.59 7.70 5.63
C TYR A 280 2.81 7.21 6.42
N LYS A 281 3.19 7.90 7.48
CA LYS A 281 4.22 7.42 8.40
C LYS A 281 3.77 6.15 9.12
N ASP A 282 2.54 6.09 9.65
CA ASP A 282 1.97 4.95 10.38
C ASP A 282 1.92 3.69 9.51
N ILE A 283 1.46 3.80 8.27
CA ILE A 283 1.34 2.64 7.34
C ILE A 283 2.62 2.34 6.55
N GLY A 284 3.68 3.13 6.75
CA GLY A 284 4.97 2.93 6.09
C GLY A 284 5.00 3.33 4.62
N VAL A 285 4.23 4.32 4.18
CA VAL A 285 4.38 4.92 2.84
C VAL A 285 5.65 5.76 2.79
N LYS A 286 6.48 5.56 1.77
CA LYS A 286 7.72 6.33 1.52
C LYS A 286 7.68 7.09 0.19
N ALA A 287 6.83 6.67 -0.74
CA ALA A 287 6.56 7.35 -1.99
C ALA A 287 5.07 7.29 -2.33
N VAL A 288 4.53 8.40 -2.83
CA VAL A 288 3.18 8.47 -3.42
C VAL A 288 3.30 8.89 -4.87
N ILE A 289 2.81 8.05 -5.77
CA ILE A 289 2.70 8.35 -7.20
C ILE A 289 1.29 8.89 -7.43
N LYS A 290 1.19 10.15 -7.87
CA LYS A 290 -0.09 10.79 -8.17
C LYS A 290 -0.59 10.39 -9.56
N GLU A 291 -1.83 10.75 -9.86
CA GLU A 291 -2.47 10.48 -11.16
C GLU A 291 -1.71 11.08 -12.36
N ASP A 292 -0.96 12.15 -12.14
CA ASP A 292 -0.13 12.82 -13.16
C ASP A 292 1.29 12.24 -13.26
N GLY A 293 1.57 11.14 -12.56
CA GLY A 293 2.88 10.50 -12.51
C GLY A 293 3.89 11.18 -11.57
N ARG A 294 3.57 12.32 -10.96
CA ARG A 294 4.49 12.98 -10.02
C ARG A 294 4.65 12.14 -8.75
N VAL A 295 5.91 11.99 -8.33
CA VAL A 295 6.27 11.27 -7.11
C VAL A 295 6.44 12.24 -5.95
N GLN A 296 5.64 12.08 -4.90
CA GLN A 296 5.79 12.77 -3.62
C GLN A 296 6.48 11.85 -2.60
N TRP A 297 7.52 12.37 -1.95
CA TRP A 297 8.37 11.59 -1.05
C TRP A 297 8.00 11.79 0.42
N PHE A 298 7.91 10.69 1.16
CA PHE A 298 7.63 10.64 2.60
C PHE A 298 8.69 9.82 3.37
N GLY A 299 9.83 9.55 2.73
CA GLY A 299 10.96 8.84 3.30
C GLY A 299 12.16 9.74 3.62
N CYS A 300 13.36 9.15 3.66
CA CYS A 300 14.57 9.89 4.01
C CYS A 300 15.03 10.87 2.90
N LYS A 301 15.61 11.97 3.34
CA LYS A 301 16.32 12.99 2.55
C LYS A 301 17.75 13.13 3.07
N ARG A 302 18.51 14.07 2.51
CA ARG A 302 19.93 14.25 2.84
C ARG A 302 20.13 14.64 4.30
N GLU A 303 19.26 15.49 4.83
CA GLU A 303 19.35 16.04 6.20
C GLU A 303 18.68 15.13 7.24
N THR A 304 18.29 13.90 6.88
CA THR A 304 17.64 12.95 7.80
C THR A 304 18.36 11.62 7.78
N GLN A 305 18.27 10.89 8.88
CA GLN A 305 18.74 9.51 8.94
C GLN A 305 18.07 8.63 7.86
N ARG A 306 18.78 7.58 7.43
CA ARG A 306 18.24 6.58 6.51
C ARG A 306 17.05 5.84 7.15
N CYS A 307 16.21 5.21 6.33
CA CYS A 307 14.93 4.66 6.81
C CYS A 307 15.02 3.38 7.66
N PHE A 308 16.20 2.75 7.74
CA PHE A 308 16.42 1.52 8.48
C PHE A 308 17.64 1.65 9.40
N PRO A 309 17.64 0.99 10.57
CA PRO A 309 18.74 1.05 11.52
C PRO A 309 20.06 0.50 10.94
N PRO A 310 21.19 0.63 11.67
CA PRO A 310 22.41 -0.13 11.37
C PRO A 310 22.12 -1.61 11.16
N VAL A 311 22.70 -2.20 10.11
CA VAL A 311 22.49 -3.61 9.76
C VAL A 311 23.53 -4.45 10.50
N GLN A 312 23.07 -5.51 11.18
CA GLN A 312 23.96 -6.48 11.82
C GLN A 312 24.18 -7.71 10.93
N ARG A 313 23.09 -8.37 10.54
CA ARG A 313 23.10 -9.51 9.61
C ARG A 313 22.12 -9.31 8.46
N VAL A 314 20.85 -9.05 8.80
CA VAL A 314 19.77 -8.86 7.82
C VAL A 314 19.13 -7.48 8.04
N PRO A 315 18.89 -6.67 6.98
CA PRO A 315 18.21 -5.40 7.12
C PRO A 315 16.76 -5.55 7.61
N SER A 316 16.29 -4.60 8.43
CA SER A 316 14.95 -4.68 9.05
C SER A 316 13.79 -4.73 8.03
N TYR A 317 13.99 -4.16 6.83
CA TYR A 317 12.99 -4.21 5.77
C TYR A 317 12.84 -5.61 5.17
N VAL A 318 13.94 -6.36 5.02
CA VAL A 318 13.90 -7.75 4.54
C VAL A 318 13.12 -8.63 5.51
N VAL A 319 13.37 -8.47 6.82
CA VAL A 319 12.62 -9.17 7.88
C VAL A 319 11.12 -8.85 7.82
N SER A 320 10.76 -7.64 7.39
CA SER A 320 9.37 -7.19 7.26
C SER A 320 8.70 -7.61 5.94
N GLY A 321 9.37 -8.44 5.12
CA GLY A 321 8.89 -8.84 3.79
C GLY A 321 8.84 -7.69 2.80
N ARG A 322 9.74 -6.71 2.94
CA ARG A 322 9.80 -5.50 2.10
C ARG A 322 11.17 -5.36 1.44
N ASN A 323 11.18 -4.59 0.37
CA ASN A 323 12.38 -4.16 -0.34
C ASN A 323 13.02 -2.95 0.34
N THR A 324 14.19 -2.53 -0.15
CA THR A 324 14.85 -1.31 0.31
C THR A 324 13.94 -0.11 0.04
N PRO A 325 13.69 0.78 1.03
CA PRO A 325 12.81 1.93 0.84
C PRO A 325 13.19 2.76 -0.41
N PRO A 326 12.21 3.18 -1.24
CA PRO A 326 12.50 3.79 -2.55
C PRO A 326 13.29 5.11 -2.42
N CYS A 327 13.10 5.84 -1.33
CA CYS A 327 13.89 7.02 -0.97
C CYS A 327 15.36 6.69 -0.69
N CYS A 328 15.64 5.56 -0.01
CA CYS A 328 16.99 5.06 0.23
C CYS A 328 17.63 4.61 -1.09
N ARG A 329 16.92 3.82 -1.92
CA ARG A 329 17.40 3.43 -3.25
C ARG A 329 17.75 4.64 -4.10
N ARG A 330 16.89 5.67 -4.13
CA ARG A 330 17.17 6.94 -4.82
C ARG A 330 18.46 7.60 -4.33
N ASN A 331 18.68 7.64 -3.01
CA ASN A 331 19.88 8.24 -2.45
C ASN A 331 21.12 7.38 -2.73
N ILE A 332 21.02 6.04 -2.72
CA ILE A 332 22.10 5.14 -3.15
C ILE A 332 22.47 5.42 -4.61
N ARG A 333 21.50 5.50 -5.54
CA ARG A 333 21.74 5.85 -6.96
C ARG A 333 22.51 7.17 -7.11
N ARG A 334 22.15 8.19 -6.31
CA ARG A 334 22.85 9.49 -6.31
C ARG A 334 24.29 9.35 -5.84
N THR A 335 24.52 8.62 -4.75
CA THR A 335 25.87 8.34 -4.23
C THR A 335 26.68 7.52 -5.23
N THR A 336 26.13 6.47 -5.81
CA THR A 336 26.79 5.66 -6.86
C THR A 336 27.21 6.53 -8.04
N GLY A 337 26.31 7.40 -8.48
CA GLY A 337 26.58 8.33 -9.56
C GLY A 337 27.68 9.35 -9.26
N HIS A 338 27.79 9.78 -8.00
CA HIS A 338 28.87 10.65 -7.55
C HIS A 338 30.20 9.89 -7.48
N VAL A 339 30.21 8.71 -6.87
CA VAL A 339 31.42 7.87 -6.74
C VAL A 339 31.99 7.49 -8.09
N LEU A 340 31.17 6.97 -9.02
CA LEU A 340 31.64 6.61 -10.35
C LEU A 340 32.25 7.81 -11.08
N ARG A 341 31.64 9.00 -10.96
CA ARG A 341 32.19 10.22 -11.56
C ARG A 341 33.57 10.54 -11.00
N ALA A 342 33.73 10.50 -9.67
CA ALA A 342 35.01 10.80 -9.02
C ALA A 342 36.11 9.79 -9.41
N LEU A 343 35.78 8.50 -9.48
CA LEU A 343 36.73 7.46 -9.88
C LEU A 343 37.17 7.62 -11.35
N LEU A 344 36.20 7.84 -12.25
CA LEU A 344 36.46 7.99 -13.67
C LEU A 344 37.24 9.28 -13.99
N GLN A 345 36.93 10.39 -13.33
CA GLN A 345 37.68 11.65 -13.47
C GLN A 345 39.12 11.55 -12.99
N ALA A 346 39.39 10.70 -11.99
CA ALA A 346 40.74 10.40 -11.52
C ALA A 346 41.50 9.41 -12.43
N GLY A 347 40.86 8.91 -13.50
CA GLY A 347 41.43 7.87 -14.36
C GLY A 347 41.64 6.54 -13.64
N ALA A 348 40.86 6.25 -12.59
CA ALA A 348 40.96 5.00 -11.87
C ALA A 348 40.23 3.88 -12.62
N ARG A 349 40.84 2.70 -12.70
CA ARG A 349 40.19 1.50 -13.24
C ARG A 349 39.22 0.96 -12.20
N CYS A 350 37.92 1.10 -12.47
CA CYS A 350 36.85 0.61 -11.63
C CYS A 350 35.80 -0.16 -12.43
N TRP A 351 35.00 -0.98 -11.78
CA TRP A 351 33.90 -1.75 -12.38
C TRP A 351 32.75 -1.94 -11.39
N LEU A 352 31.53 -2.19 -11.89
CA LEU A 352 30.44 -2.67 -11.04
C LEU A 352 30.76 -4.06 -10.51
N GLU A 353 30.58 -4.25 -9.21
CA GLU A 353 30.90 -5.51 -8.53
C GLU A 353 29.62 -6.22 -8.05
N THR A 354 29.69 -7.55 -7.93
CA THR A 354 28.71 -8.47 -7.34
C THR A 354 27.25 -8.00 -7.49
N THR A 355 26.66 -7.37 -6.47
CA THR A 355 25.22 -7.07 -6.42
C THR A 355 24.82 -5.93 -7.33
N SER A 356 25.74 -4.98 -7.54
CA SER A 356 25.52 -3.85 -8.43
C SER A 356 25.62 -4.26 -9.88
N LEU A 357 26.56 -5.17 -10.20
CA LEU A 357 26.62 -5.78 -11.52
C LEU A 357 25.39 -6.64 -11.79
N LEU A 358 24.95 -7.44 -10.82
CA LEU A 358 23.74 -8.25 -10.94
C LEU A 358 22.51 -7.39 -11.22
N GLY A 359 22.33 -6.30 -10.46
CA GLY A 359 21.25 -5.34 -10.71
C GLY A 359 21.33 -4.70 -12.10
N ALA A 360 22.52 -4.30 -12.55
CA ALA A 360 22.73 -3.76 -13.88
C ALA A 360 22.30 -4.75 -14.99
N VAL A 361 22.63 -6.04 -14.84
CA VAL A 361 22.24 -7.09 -15.82
C VAL A 361 20.74 -7.39 -15.78
N VAL A 362 20.13 -7.41 -14.59
CA VAL A 362 18.70 -7.78 -14.42
C VAL A 362 17.77 -6.66 -14.89
N ASN A 363 18.00 -5.42 -14.46
CA ASN A 363 17.07 -4.32 -14.72
C ASN A 363 17.74 -2.95 -14.96
N GLY A 364 19.06 -2.91 -15.15
CA GLY A 364 19.80 -1.66 -15.35
C GLY A 364 19.80 -0.74 -14.12
N ASP A 365 19.53 -1.27 -12.92
CA ASP A 365 19.37 -0.50 -11.69
C ASP A 365 19.81 -1.30 -10.46
N LEU A 366 19.69 -0.72 -9.27
CA LEU A 366 19.86 -1.44 -8.01
C LEU A 366 18.79 -2.54 -7.88
N LEU A 367 19.20 -3.71 -7.38
CA LEU A 367 18.25 -4.73 -6.98
C LEU A 367 17.29 -4.15 -5.91
N PRO A 368 15.98 -4.48 -5.94
CA PRO A 368 14.99 -3.85 -5.07
C PRO A 368 15.33 -3.96 -3.58
N TRP A 369 15.97 -5.05 -3.18
CA TRP A 369 16.35 -5.38 -1.81
C TRP A 369 17.81 -5.02 -1.45
N ALA A 370 18.58 -4.41 -2.37
CA ALA A 370 19.98 -4.07 -2.12
C ALA A 370 20.14 -3.01 -1.01
N GLU A 371 21.05 -3.26 -0.07
CA GLU A 371 21.35 -2.33 1.03
C GLU A 371 22.25 -1.17 0.60
N TYR A 372 23.19 -1.45 -0.31
CA TYR A 372 24.22 -0.54 -0.82
C TYR A 372 24.53 -0.87 -2.28
N ALA A 373 25.38 -0.06 -2.90
CA ALA A 373 26.02 -0.40 -4.17
C ALA A 373 27.49 -0.77 -3.96
N GLU A 374 28.07 -1.53 -4.88
CA GLU A 374 29.43 -2.07 -4.83
C GLU A 374 30.18 -1.73 -6.12
N ILE A 375 31.38 -1.18 -5.97
CA ILE A 375 32.26 -0.81 -7.07
C ILE A 375 33.64 -1.39 -6.77
N GLY A 376 34.12 -2.27 -7.65
CA GLY A 376 35.50 -2.73 -7.63
C GLY A 376 36.45 -1.66 -8.16
N ILE A 377 37.66 -1.59 -7.60
CA ILE A 377 38.74 -0.70 -8.06
C ILE A 377 40.07 -1.44 -8.07
N HIS A 378 40.92 -1.13 -9.06
CA HIS A 378 42.30 -1.62 -9.04
C HIS A 378 43.09 -0.92 -7.92
N ALA A 379 43.68 -1.68 -7.00
CA ALA A 379 44.29 -1.16 -5.78
C ALA A 379 45.42 -0.13 -6.02
N SER A 380 46.17 -0.27 -7.12
CA SER A 380 47.21 0.71 -7.51
C SER A 380 46.66 2.10 -7.85
N ASP A 381 45.35 2.22 -8.09
CA ASP A 381 44.71 3.47 -8.51
C ASP A 381 44.10 4.22 -7.32
N LEU A 382 44.18 3.67 -6.10
CA LEU A 382 43.65 4.30 -4.88
C LEU A 382 44.27 5.66 -4.57
N SER A 383 45.55 5.86 -4.90
CA SER A 383 46.26 7.13 -4.70
C SER A 383 45.82 8.23 -5.67
N ARG A 384 45.21 7.85 -6.81
CA ARG A 384 44.69 8.81 -7.81
C ARG A 384 43.47 9.56 -7.32
N VAL A 385 42.73 8.98 -6.37
CA VAL A 385 41.48 9.53 -5.84
C VAL A 385 41.75 10.20 -4.50
N SER A 386 41.89 11.52 -4.50
CA SER A 386 42.28 12.31 -3.32
C SER A 386 41.39 12.07 -2.08
N TRP A 387 40.08 11.87 -2.28
CA TRP A 387 39.14 11.59 -1.19
C TRP A 387 39.29 10.21 -0.56
N LEU A 388 39.79 9.21 -1.29
CA LEU A 388 40.14 7.91 -0.70
C LEU A 388 41.37 7.99 0.21
N GLN A 389 42.26 8.96 -0.04
CA GLN A 389 43.43 9.19 0.81
C GLN A 389 43.09 10.04 2.04
N ARG A 390 42.37 11.15 1.83
CA ARG A 390 42.07 12.12 2.90
C ARG A 390 40.91 11.69 3.80
N GLY A 391 39.90 11.03 3.24
CA GLY A 391 38.61 10.83 3.89
C GLY A 391 37.86 12.15 4.15
N GLY A 392 36.75 12.06 4.88
CA GLY A 392 35.94 13.20 5.29
C GLY A 392 34.81 13.56 4.31
N ALA A 393 34.15 14.68 4.57
CA ALA A 393 33.10 15.19 3.70
C ALA A 393 33.70 15.96 2.51
N ASP A 394 33.25 15.67 1.31
CA ASP A 394 33.61 16.44 0.13
C ASP A 394 32.77 17.71 -0.04
N ASN A 395 33.07 18.48 -1.10
CA ASN A 395 32.39 19.74 -1.42
C ASN A 395 30.90 19.56 -1.72
N ASP A 396 30.50 18.36 -2.18
CA ASP A 396 29.10 18.02 -2.44
C ASP A 396 28.41 17.47 -1.18
N GLY A 397 29.14 17.31 -0.08
CA GLY A 397 28.70 16.80 1.21
C GLY A 397 28.58 15.27 1.31
N PHE A 398 29.17 14.50 0.39
CA PHE A 398 29.29 13.04 0.52
C PHE A 398 30.45 12.72 1.46
N VAL A 399 30.32 11.67 2.27
CA VAL A 399 31.30 11.34 3.31
C VAL A 399 32.10 10.11 2.92
N TRP A 400 33.40 10.30 2.71
CA TRP A 400 34.36 9.28 2.30
C TRP A 400 35.08 8.74 3.55
N GLU A 401 34.96 7.44 3.77
CA GLU A 401 35.52 6.78 4.94
C GLU A 401 36.31 5.53 4.53
N ARG A 402 37.48 5.35 5.13
CA ARG A 402 38.19 4.08 5.08
C ARG A 402 37.69 3.19 6.21
N ALA A 403 37.38 1.93 5.89
CA ALA A 403 37.00 0.98 6.90
C ALA A 403 38.17 0.72 7.86
N THR A 404 37.88 0.66 9.16
CA THR A 404 38.89 0.36 10.20
C THR A 404 39.44 -1.06 10.07
N LYS A 405 38.65 -1.98 9.52
CA LYS A 405 39.03 -3.37 9.20
C LYS A 405 38.68 -3.65 7.73
N GLY A 406 39.54 -4.37 7.01
CA GLY A 406 39.21 -4.88 5.67
C GLY A 406 39.67 -4.05 4.47
N HIS A 407 40.41 -2.96 4.70
CA HIS A 407 40.96 -2.06 3.68
C HIS A 407 40.02 -1.66 2.52
N TYR A 408 38.71 -1.63 2.74
CA TYR A 408 37.73 -1.10 1.78
C TYR A 408 37.31 0.32 2.17
N TYR A 409 36.58 0.97 1.27
CA TYR A 409 36.08 2.33 1.48
C TYR A 409 34.56 2.36 1.42
N ARG A 410 33.99 3.27 2.19
CA ARG A 410 32.57 3.55 2.24
C ARG A 410 32.35 5.02 1.90
N VAL A 411 31.45 5.27 0.95
CA VAL A 411 31.01 6.63 0.63
C VAL A 411 29.54 6.76 1.00
N ALA A 412 29.24 7.57 2.01
CA ALA A 412 27.88 7.81 2.48
C ALA A 412 27.25 9.03 1.78
N TYR A 413 25.92 9.01 1.63
CA TYR A 413 25.16 10.10 1.00
C TYR A 413 25.33 11.45 1.73
N SER A 414 25.50 11.42 3.06
CA SER A 414 25.88 12.59 3.87
C SER A 414 26.32 12.17 5.27
N ALA A 415 26.74 13.14 6.09
CA ALA A 415 27.02 12.92 7.51
C ALA A 415 25.80 12.39 8.29
N THR A 416 24.59 12.85 7.93
CA THR A 416 23.34 12.40 8.57
C THR A 416 22.76 11.16 7.90
N ASN A 417 22.62 11.17 6.57
CA ASN A 417 22.06 10.03 5.84
C ASN A 417 23.16 9.04 5.43
N ARG A 418 23.25 7.95 6.19
CA ARG A 418 24.28 6.91 6.04
C ARG A 418 23.88 5.75 5.12
N VAL A 419 23.08 5.99 4.07
CA VAL A 419 23.08 5.07 2.92
C VAL A 419 24.40 5.23 2.16
N TYR A 420 24.92 4.16 1.57
CA TYR A 420 26.31 4.15 1.17
C TYR A 420 26.59 3.32 -0.09
N VAL A 421 27.77 3.54 -0.63
CA VAL A 421 28.42 2.77 -1.69
C VAL A 421 29.72 2.21 -1.12
N LEU A 422 30.01 0.96 -1.42
CA LEU A 422 31.29 0.32 -1.11
C LEU A 422 32.23 0.42 -2.32
N ILE A 423 33.48 0.77 -2.04
CA ILE A 423 34.57 0.70 -3.00
C ILE A 423 35.53 -0.39 -2.52
N LEU A 424 35.72 -1.40 -3.35
CA LEU A 424 36.35 -2.67 -3.03
C LEU A 424 37.68 -2.78 -3.81
N PRO A 425 38.85 -2.64 -3.15
CA PRO A 425 40.12 -2.72 -3.85
C PRO A 425 40.53 -4.16 -4.17
N PHE A 426 41.02 -4.39 -5.38
CA PHE A 426 41.61 -5.66 -5.81
C PHE A 426 43.02 -5.46 -6.37
N THR A 427 43.89 -6.43 -6.12
CA THR A 427 45.29 -6.45 -6.57
C THR A 427 45.49 -7.56 -7.59
N ALA A 428 46.03 -7.21 -8.76
CA ALA A 428 46.43 -8.19 -9.76
C ALA A 428 47.68 -8.95 -9.31
N LYS A 429 47.63 -10.29 -9.33
CA LYS A 429 48.78 -11.19 -9.13
C LYS A 429 48.65 -12.37 -10.07
N ASN A 430 49.63 -12.56 -10.96
CA ASN A 430 49.69 -13.69 -11.90
C ASN A 430 48.42 -13.87 -12.75
N GLY A 431 47.80 -12.78 -13.21
CA GLY A 431 46.57 -12.83 -14.02
C GLY A 431 45.29 -13.11 -13.23
N THR A 432 45.35 -13.09 -11.90
CA THR A 432 44.18 -13.19 -11.00
C THR A 432 44.06 -11.92 -10.17
N MET A 433 42.84 -11.41 -10.04
CA MET A 433 42.47 -10.29 -9.18
C MET A 433 42.11 -10.80 -7.79
N TRP A 434 42.90 -10.42 -6.80
CA TRP A 434 42.71 -10.80 -5.40
C TRP A 434 42.11 -9.65 -4.61
N PRO A 435 41.10 -9.88 -3.75
CA PRO A 435 40.66 -8.87 -2.80
C PRO A 435 41.85 -8.38 -1.96
N ALA A 436 41.96 -7.07 -1.73
CA ALA A 436 43.13 -6.50 -1.07
C ALA A 436 43.26 -6.88 0.43
N ASP A 437 42.22 -7.47 1.03
CA ASP A 437 42.16 -7.84 2.44
C ASP A 437 41.28 -9.07 2.66
N TRP A 438 41.57 -9.87 3.70
CA TRP A 438 40.84 -11.09 4.05
C TRP A 438 39.38 -10.83 4.46
N VAL A 439 39.05 -9.64 4.98
CA VAL A 439 37.65 -9.28 5.30
C VAL A 439 36.77 -9.26 4.03
N LEU A 440 37.39 -9.04 2.87
CA LEU A 440 36.74 -9.09 1.56
C LEU A 440 36.76 -10.49 0.93
N SER A 441 37.17 -11.54 1.66
CA SER A 441 37.20 -12.93 1.15
C SER A 441 35.87 -13.41 0.57
N HIS A 442 34.74 -12.92 1.10
CA HIS A 442 33.41 -13.20 0.57
C HIS A 442 33.20 -12.70 -0.87
N GLN A 443 33.99 -11.73 -1.35
CA GLN A 443 33.96 -11.25 -2.72
C GLN A 443 34.64 -12.21 -3.70
N ARG A 444 35.47 -13.16 -3.23
CA ARG A 444 36.23 -14.14 -4.03
C ARG A 444 37.23 -13.52 -5.03
N ASP A 445 38.31 -14.24 -5.32
CA ASP A 445 39.21 -13.89 -6.43
C ASP A 445 38.58 -14.19 -7.80
N PHE A 446 39.17 -13.66 -8.87
CA PHE A 446 38.69 -13.91 -10.23
C PHE A 446 39.78 -13.66 -11.30
N PRO A 447 39.70 -14.27 -12.49
CA PRO A 447 40.65 -14.02 -13.58
C PRO A 447 40.64 -12.56 -14.07
N GLU A 448 41.82 -11.95 -14.17
CA GLU A 448 41.99 -10.55 -14.58
C GLU A 448 41.48 -10.28 -16.01
N ARG A 449 41.43 -11.30 -16.87
CA ARG A 449 40.87 -11.21 -18.24
C ARG A 449 39.43 -10.66 -18.28
N HIS A 450 38.68 -10.77 -17.19
CA HIS A 450 37.33 -10.19 -17.11
C HIS A 450 37.33 -8.65 -17.14
N LEU A 451 38.47 -8.02 -16.86
CA LEU A 451 38.64 -6.56 -16.84
C LEU A 451 39.32 -6.02 -18.11
N HIS A 452 39.74 -6.89 -19.04
CA HIS A 452 40.50 -6.51 -20.23
C HIS A 452 39.79 -6.98 -21.52
N PRO A 453 39.07 -6.10 -22.24
CA PRO A 453 38.71 -4.73 -21.83
C PRO A 453 37.58 -4.73 -20.78
N LEU A 454 37.34 -3.58 -20.14
CA LEU A 454 36.08 -3.35 -19.43
C LEU A 454 34.97 -3.07 -20.46
N ALA A 455 33.80 -3.68 -20.25
CA ALA A 455 32.58 -3.32 -20.96
C ALA A 455 31.91 -2.09 -20.35
N GLN A 456 30.91 -1.55 -21.04
CA GLN A 456 30.00 -0.53 -20.52
C GLN A 456 28.60 -1.14 -20.37
N ILE A 457 27.96 -0.90 -19.23
CA ILE A 457 26.60 -1.37 -18.96
C ILE A 457 25.76 -0.24 -18.37
N GLN A 458 24.47 -0.23 -18.73
CA GLN A 458 23.51 0.69 -18.15
C GLN A 458 23.27 0.33 -16.68
N PHE A 459 23.49 1.28 -15.78
CA PHE A 459 23.24 1.13 -14.35
C PHE A 459 22.82 2.46 -13.74
N VAL A 460 21.74 2.47 -12.95
CA VAL A 460 21.24 3.64 -12.21
C VAL A 460 21.05 4.89 -13.10
N GLY A 461 20.64 4.68 -14.35
CA GLY A 461 20.38 5.75 -15.32
C GLY A 461 21.62 6.29 -16.06
N ARG A 462 22.77 5.61 -16.01
CA ARG A 462 23.99 5.99 -16.74
C ARG A 462 24.78 4.78 -17.22
N GLN A 463 25.73 4.99 -18.13
CA GLN A 463 26.73 3.98 -18.45
C GLN A 463 27.75 3.88 -17.31
N ALA A 464 28.10 2.66 -16.93
CA ALA A 464 29.09 2.34 -15.92
C ALA A 464 30.03 1.23 -16.44
N PRO A 465 31.33 1.27 -16.07
CA PRO A 465 32.24 0.19 -16.42
C PRO A 465 31.83 -1.12 -15.75
N ALA A 466 31.94 -2.23 -16.47
CA ALA A 466 31.65 -3.57 -15.99
C ALA A 466 32.66 -4.58 -16.57
N PRO A 467 32.76 -5.78 -15.97
CA PRO A 467 33.49 -6.89 -16.59
C PRO A 467 32.98 -7.21 -18.00
N ASN A 468 33.85 -7.61 -18.93
CA ASN A 468 33.51 -7.83 -20.35
C ASN A 468 32.42 -8.89 -20.58
N ASP A 469 32.43 -9.97 -19.81
CA ASP A 469 31.36 -10.96 -19.74
C ASP A 469 30.72 -10.93 -18.35
N ALA A 470 29.79 -10.00 -18.18
CA ALA A 470 29.13 -9.76 -16.90
C ALA A 470 28.39 -11.01 -16.38
N ARG A 471 27.81 -11.83 -17.27
CA ARG A 471 27.08 -13.04 -16.86
C ARG A 471 28.02 -14.12 -16.38
N ALA A 472 29.07 -14.43 -17.13
CA ALA A 472 30.07 -15.41 -16.70
C ALA A 472 30.78 -14.97 -15.41
N PHE A 473 31.05 -13.67 -15.28
CA PHE A 473 31.61 -13.10 -14.06
C PHE A 473 30.66 -13.28 -12.86
N LEU A 474 29.36 -13.00 -13.02
CA LEU A 474 28.37 -13.19 -11.96
C LEU A 474 28.22 -14.66 -11.57
N ASP A 475 28.23 -15.58 -12.53
CA ASP A 475 28.15 -17.02 -12.26
C ASP A 475 29.38 -17.54 -11.50
N LEU A 476 30.57 -17.01 -11.80
CA LEU A 476 31.77 -17.30 -11.02
C LEU A 476 31.64 -16.84 -9.56
N LYS A 477 31.09 -15.64 -9.35
CA LYS A 477 30.98 -15.01 -8.02
C LYS A 477 29.87 -15.61 -7.17
N LEU A 478 28.68 -15.77 -7.76
CA LEU A 478 27.43 -16.09 -7.06
C LEU A 478 26.96 -17.53 -7.28
N GLY A 479 27.67 -18.28 -8.12
CA GLY A 479 27.31 -19.63 -8.55
C GLY A 479 26.46 -19.63 -9.82
N PRO A 480 26.25 -20.80 -10.44
CA PRO A 480 25.67 -20.91 -11.77
C PRO A 480 24.24 -20.34 -11.85
N ASN A 481 23.94 -19.73 -13.00
CA ASN A 481 22.65 -19.09 -13.32
C ASN A 481 22.26 -18.02 -12.29
N ALA A 482 23.22 -17.20 -11.86
CA ALA A 482 23.03 -16.22 -10.80
C ALA A 482 21.94 -15.19 -11.16
N VAL A 483 21.91 -14.78 -12.43
CA VAL A 483 20.95 -13.79 -12.96
C VAL A 483 19.52 -14.33 -12.86
N GLU A 484 19.28 -15.53 -13.37
CA GLU A 484 17.96 -16.16 -13.40
C GLU A 484 17.48 -16.54 -11.99
N ARG A 485 18.40 -16.92 -11.10
CA ARG A 485 18.07 -17.25 -9.70
C ARG A 485 17.79 -16.03 -8.84
N SER A 486 18.28 -14.85 -9.22
CA SER A 486 18.19 -13.64 -8.40
C SER A 486 16.76 -13.22 -8.09
N GLU A 487 15.85 -13.37 -9.06
CA GLU A 487 14.42 -13.04 -8.90
C GLU A 487 13.72 -14.02 -7.93
N LYS A 488 14.09 -15.31 -8.01
CA LYS A 488 13.47 -16.37 -7.20
C LYS A 488 13.96 -16.39 -5.76
N ILE A 489 15.26 -16.14 -5.55
CA ILE A 489 15.89 -16.22 -4.23
C ILE A 489 15.80 -14.87 -3.49
N GLY A 490 15.85 -13.76 -4.24
CA GLY A 490 15.76 -12.42 -3.70
C GLY A 490 16.87 -12.14 -2.65
N PRO A 491 16.55 -11.47 -1.53
CA PRO A 491 17.56 -11.08 -0.54
C PRO A 491 18.29 -12.25 0.12
N ARG A 492 17.73 -13.47 0.08
CA ARG A 492 18.42 -14.68 0.59
C ARG A 492 19.68 -15.03 -0.18
N LEU A 493 19.88 -14.44 -1.36
CA LEU A 493 21.10 -14.61 -2.15
C LEU A 493 22.32 -14.01 -1.43
N LEU A 494 22.10 -12.93 -0.65
CA LEU A 494 23.16 -12.24 0.10
C LEU A 494 23.13 -12.52 1.59
N TYR A 495 21.95 -12.84 2.12
CA TYR A 495 21.74 -13.07 3.53
C TYR A 495 21.23 -14.50 3.76
N PRO A 496 22.07 -15.53 3.54
CA PRO A 496 21.69 -16.92 3.77
C PRO A 496 21.45 -17.26 5.24
#